data_AF-A0A6B3AFR2-F1
#
_entry.id   AF-A0A6B3AFR2-F1
#
_cell.length_a   1.000
_cell.length_b   1.000
_cell.length_c   1.000
_cell.angle_alpha   90.00
_cell.angle_beta   90.00
_cell.angle_gamma   90.00
#
_symmetry.space_group_name_H-M   'P 1'
#
loop_
_entity.id
_entity.type
_entity.pdbx_description
1 polymer ?
#
loop_
_entity_poly.entity_id
_entity_poly.type
_entity_poly.pdbx_seq_one_letter_code
_entity_poly.pdbx_strand_id
1 'polypeptide(L)'
;MDEEWRTLTQRLRTEAGGSADFDRLAQTEDTGALAAVLTAPGQPLWARELAAFRLGLAGDRRAFESLVLLLNHRDPPRCAAAAHALARLGDPRTARAAAALATNELRVAYALHPVRLLTALRAPEAVPALVTTLRRRLRPQ
;
A
#
# COMPACT_ATOMS: atom_id res chain seq x y z
N MET A 1 -10.42 -12.46 11.78
CA MET A 1 -10.80 -11.69 10.58
C MET A 1 -10.07 -10.36 10.64
N ASP A 2 -9.19 -10.11 9.67
CA ASP A 2 -8.24 -8.98 9.67
C ASP A 2 -8.97 -7.63 9.84
N GLU A 3 -8.60 -6.84 10.86
CA GLU A 3 -9.23 -5.54 11.14
C GLU A 3 -9.02 -4.57 9.97
N GLU A 4 -7.86 -4.66 9.33
CA GLU A 4 -7.53 -3.83 8.19
C GLU A 4 -8.42 -4.10 6.99
N TRP A 5 -8.77 -5.37 6.74
CA TRP A 5 -9.70 -5.73 5.68
C TRP A 5 -11.08 -5.12 5.90
N ARG A 6 -11.59 -5.11 7.14
CA ARG A 6 -12.89 -4.50 7.48
C ARG A 6 -12.87 -2.99 7.26
N THR A 7 -11.85 -2.31 7.76
CA THR A 7 -11.69 -0.86 7.60
C THR A 7 -11.55 -0.47 6.13
N LEU A 8 -10.72 -1.21 5.36
CA LEU A 8 -10.54 -0.97 3.92
C LEU A 8 -11.84 -1.18 3.16
N THR A 9 -12.53 -2.31 3.35
CA THR A 9 -13.76 -2.61 2.62
C THR A 9 -14.89 -1.64 2.94
N GLN A 10 -15.02 -1.20 4.20
CA GLN A 10 -16.01 -0.18 4.56
C GLN A 10 -15.76 1.13 3.81
N ARG A 11 -14.51 1.62 3.78
CA ARG A 11 -14.17 2.85 3.05
C ARG A 11 -14.39 2.68 1.54
N LEU A 12 -13.87 1.59 0.95
CA LEU A 12 -13.94 1.37 -0.48
C LEU A 12 -15.37 1.12 -0.98
N ARG A 13 -16.25 0.51 -0.18
CA ARG A 13 -17.67 0.38 -0.51
C ARG A 13 -18.35 1.75 -0.66
N THR A 14 -18.03 2.69 0.24
CA THR A 14 -18.53 4.07 0.16
C THR A 14 -18.01 4.78 -1.09
N GLU A 15 -16.72 4.65 -1.40
CA GLU A 15 -16.12 5.23 -2.61
C GLU A 15 -16.66 4.64 -3.92
N ALA A 16 -17.00 3.34 -3.90
CA ALA A 16 -17.63 2.66 -5.02
C ALA A 16 -19.11 3.02 -5.19
N GLY A 17 -19.71 3.77 -4.26
CA GLY A 17 -21.13 4.09 -4.26
C GLY A 17 -22.04 2.86 -4.15
N GLY A 18 -21.56 1.78 -3.53
CA GLY A 18 -22.30 0.52 -3.46
C GLY A 18 -22.48 -0.19 -4.81
N SER A 19 -21.57 0.01 -5.77
CA SER A 19 -21.66 -0.64 -7.08
C SER A 19 -21.56 -2.16 -7.00
N ALA A 20 -22.26 -2.85 -7.90
CA ALA A 20 -22.15 -4.31 -8.05
C ALA A 20 -20.72 -4.77 -8.41
N ASP A 21 -19.91 -3.89 -9.01
CA ASP A 21 -18.50 -4.16 -9.30
C ASP A 21 -17.68 -4.29 -8.01
N PHE A 22 -17.99 -3.51 -6.96
CA PHE A 22 -17.33 -3.64 -5.67
C PHE A 22 -17.56 -5.03 -5.07
N ASP A 23 -18.81 -5.47 -4.99
CA ASP A 23 -19.13 -6.77 -4.39
C ASP A 23 -18.53 -7.92 -5.22
N ARG A 24 -18.55 -7.81 -6.56
CA ARG A 24 -17.89 -8.77 -7.46
C ARG A 24 -16.40 -8.87 -7.17
N LEU A 25 -15.69 -7.75 -7.09
CA LEU A 25 -14.26 -7.73 -6.81
C LEU A 25 -13.91 -8.09 -5.36
N ALA A 26 -14.81 -7.87 -4.41
CA ALA A 26 -14.61 -8.25 -3.01
C ALA A 26 -14.74 -9.77 -2.82
N GLN A 27 -15.62 -10.43 -3.58
CA GLN A 27 -15.94 -11.84 -3.45
C GLN A 27 -15.16 -12.76 -4.40
N THR A 28 -14.63 -12.25 -5.51
CA THR A 28 -13.94 -13.09 -6.50
C THR A 28 -12.70 -13.80 -5.92
N GLU A 29 -12.53 -15.09 -6.13
CA GLU A 29 -11.27 -15.79 -5.77
C GLU A 29 -10.26 -15.79 -6.91
N ASP A 30 -10.64 -15.27 -8.07
CA ASP A 30 -9.80 -15.22 -9.26
C ASP A 30 -8.76 -14.10 -9.16
N THR A 31 -7.52 -14.49 -8.85
CA THR A 31 -6.36 -13.58 -8.81
C THR A 31 -6.01 -13.03 -10.20
N GLY A 32 -6.32 -13.73 -11.28
CA GLY A 32 -6.16 -13.25 -12.66
C GLY A 32 -7.10 -12.08 -12.95
N ALA A 33 -8.37 -12.19 -12.55
CA ALA A 33 -9.33 -11.09 -12.65
C ALA A 33 -8.89 -9.87 -11.82
N LEU A 34 -8.40 -10.06 -10.60
CA LEU A 34 -7.85 -8.97 -9.78
C LEU A 34 -6.62 -8.33 -10.44
N ALA A 35 -5.71 -9.13 -11.01
CA ALA A 35 -4.53 -8.60 -11.68
C ALA A 35 -4.90 -7.78 -12.92
N ALA A 36 -5.93 -8.19 -13.67
CA ALA A 36 -6.44 -7.45 -14.81
C ALA A 36 -6.95 -6.05 -14.41
N VAL A 37 -7.56 -5.89 -13.23
CA VAL A 37 -7.98 -4.58 -12.70
C VAL A 37 -6.79 -3.65 -12.49
N LEU A 38 -5.62 -4.17 -12.10
CA LEU A 38 -4.43 -3.33 -11.88
C LEU A 38 -3.92 -2.70 -13.18
N THR A 39 -4.02 -3.41 -14.31
CA THR A 39 -3.49 -2.98 -15.61
C THR A 39 -4.52 -2.32 -16.50
N ALA A 40 -5.82 -2.56 -16.27
CA ALA A 40 -6.86 -2.02 -17.12
C ALA A 40 -6.93 -0.47 -17.05
N PRO A 41 -7.08 0.20 -18.21
CA PRO A 41 -7.26 1.65 -18.26
C PRO A 41 -8.62 2.04 -17.67
N GLY A 42 -8.71 3.26 -17.14
CA GLY A 42 -9.98 3.81 -16.63
C GLY A 42 -10.49 3.20 -15.31
N GLN A 43 -9.79 2.21 -14.74
CA GLN A 43 -10.20 1.64 -13.46
C GLN A 43 -10.16 2.68 -12.33
N PRO A 44 -11.22 2.77 -11.51
CA PRO A 44 -11.26 3.72 -10.41
C PRO A 44 -10.23 3.33 -9.34
N LEU A 45 -9.79 4.32 -8.56
CA LEU A 45 -8.75 4.11 -7.55
C LEU A 45 -9.18 3.07 -6.50
N TRP A 46 -10.45 3.05 -6.09
CA TRP A 46 -10.97 2.08 -5.14
C TRP A 46 -10.81 0.63 -5.65
N ALA A 47 -11.00 0.39 -6.96
CA ALA A 47 -10.91 -0.94 -7.55
C ALA A 47 -9.46 -1.42 -7.59
N ARG A 48 -8.53 -0.53 -7.98
CA ARG A 48 -7.09 -0.82 -7.96
C ARG A 48 -6.59 -1.10 -6.55
N GLU A 49 -7.04 -0.33 -5.56
CA GLU A 49 -6.65 -0.57 -4.17
C GLU A 49 -7.20 -1.90 -3.65
N LEU A 50 -8.47 -2.21 -3.90
CA LEU A 50 -9.07 -3.49 -3.50
C LEU A 50 -8.31 -4.65 -4.13
N ALA A 51 -8.06 -4.60 -5.43
CA ALA A 51 -7.33 -5.64 -6.14
C ALA A 51 -5.90 -5.80 -5.62
N ALA A 52 -5.17 -4.68 -5.46
CA ALA A 52 -3.78 -4.72 -4.99
C ALA A 52 -3.68 -5.27 -3.57
N PHE A 53 -4.59 -4.87 -2.68
CA PHE A 53 -4.64 -5.35 -1.30
C PHE A 53 -4.91 -6.86 -1.25
N ARG A 54 -5.93 -7.34 -1.96
CA ARG A 54 -6.29 -8.77 -1.98
C ARG A 54 -5.19 -9.64 -2.58
N LEU A 55 -4.59 -9.20 -3.69
CA LEU A 55 -3.44 -9.88 -4.30
C LEU A 55 -2.23 -9.90 -3.34
N GLY A 56 -1.97 -8.80 -2.63
CA GLY A 56 -0.93 -8.74 -1.60
C GLY A 56 -1.14 -9.76 -0.48
N LEU A 57 -2.37 -9.88 0.02
CA LEU A 57 -2.73 -10.89 1.03
C LEU A 57 -2.62 -12.33 0.51
N ALA A 58 -2.86 -12.54 -0.78
CA ALA A 58 -2.71 -13.83 -1.45
C ALA A 58 -1.25 -14.19 -1.79
N GLY A 59 -0.29 -13.28 -1.56
CA GLY A 59 1.12 -13.50 -1.90
C GLY A 59 1.43 -13.28 -3.39
N ASP A 60 0.51 -12.68 -4.15
CA ASP A 60 0.69 -12.45 -5.58
C ASP A 60 1.52 -11.18 -5.85
N ARG A 61 2.75 -11.39 -6.34
CA ARG A 61 3.72 -10.33 -6.62
C ARG A 61 3.29 -9.33 -7.68
N ARG A 62 2.25 -9.63 -8.49
CA ARG A 62 1.69 -8.66 -9.45
C ARG A 62 1.13 -7.42 -8.76
N ALA A 63 0.79 -7.50 -7.47
CA ALA A 63 0.32 -6.36 -6.68
C ALA A 63 1.44 -5.37 -6.29
N PHE A 64 2.71 -5.77 -6.35
CA PHE A 64 3.82 -5.03 -5.73
C PHE A 64 3.88 -3.55 -6.15
N GLU A 65 3.91 -3.28 -7.45
CA GLU A 65 4.03 -1.90 -7.96
C GLU A 65 2.83 -1.03 -7.57
N SER A 66 1.61 -1.59 -7.64
CA SER A 66 0.40 -0.88 -7.22
C SER A 66 0.40 -0.57 -5.73
N LEU A 67 0.85 -1.51 -4.89
CA LEU A 67 0.96 -1.29 -3.45
C LEU A 67 2.05 -0.27 -3.10
N VAL A 68 3.21 -0.28 -3.77
CA VAL A 68 4.25 0.74 -3.57
C VAL A 68 3.73 2.14 -3.93
N LEU A 69 2.94 2.26 -5.00
CA LEU A 69 2.31 3.53 -5.37
C LEU A 69 1.32 4.00 -4.30
N LEU A 70 0.50 3.09 -3.76
CA LEU A 70 -0.46 3.38 -2.70
C LEU A 70 0.21 3.72 -1.36
N LEU A 71 1.37 3.12 -1.06
CA LEU A 71 2.17 3.43 0.13
C LEU A 71 2.65 4.90 0.15
N ASN A 72 2.82 5.50 -1.03
CA ASN A 72 3.18 6.90 -1.20
C ASN A 72 1.96 7.82 -1.41
N HIS A 73 0.73 7.36 -1.14
CA HIS A 73 -0.46 8.18 -1.35
C HIS A 73 -0.59 9.30 -0.30
N ARG A 74 -1.40 10.32 -0.59
CA ARG A 74 -1.67 11.43 0.35
C ARG A 74 -2.66 11.06 1.46
N ASP A 75 -3.36 9.95 1.31
CA ASP A 75 -4.47 9.52 2.17
C ASP A 75 -3.96 8.46 3.16
N PRO A 76 -3.78 8.80 4.45
CA PRO A 76 -3.13 7.92 5.42
C PRO A 76 -3.73 6.50 5.52
N PRO A 77 -5.07 6.31 5.50
CA PRO A 77 -5.67 4.98 5.50
C PRO A 77 -5.27 4.11 4.29
N ARG A 78 -5.04 4.69 3.10
CA ARG A 78 -4.54 3.91 1.94
C ARG A 78 -3.10 3.48 2.14
N CYS A 79 -2.27 4.36 2.69
CA CYS A 79 -0.87 4.05 2.98
C CYS A 79 -0.75 2.94 4.03
N ALA A 80 -1.62 2.95 5.05
CA ALA A 80 -1.68 1.90 6.06
C ALA A 80 -2.04 0.54 5.45
N ALA A 81 -3.13 0.47 4.69
CA ALA A 81 -3.54 -0.76 4.02
C ALA A 81 -2.49 -1.29 3.04
N ALA A 82 -1.85 -0.39 2.28
CA ALA A 82 -0.76 -0.75 1.37
C ALA A 82 0.46 -1.30 2.12
N ALA A 83 0.84 -0.68 3.24
CA ALA A 83 1.95 -1.14 4.07
C ALA A 83 1.70 -2.57 4.60
N HIS A 84 0.50 -2.85 5.11
CA HIS A 84 0.15 -4.19 5.57
C HIS A 84 0.13 -5.22 4.46
N ALA A 85 -0.50 -4.90 3.33
CA ALA A 85 -0.51 -5.79 2.17
C ALA A 85 0.91 -6.07 1.66
N LEU A 86 1.81 -5.08 1.67
CA LEU A 86 3.22 -5.27 1.31
C LEU A 86 3.97 -6.16 2.33
N ALA A 87 3.70 -6.00 3.62
CA ALA A 87 4.30 -6.84 4.66
C ALA A 87 3.84 -8.30 4.52
N ARG A 88 2.55 -8.50 4.23
CA ARG A 88 1.94 -9.82 3.98
C ARG A 88 2.39 -10.44 2.67
N LEU A 89 2.60 -9.63 1.63
CA LEU A 89 3.08 -10.08 0.33
C LEU A 89 4.46 -10.73 0.41
N GLY A 90 5.33 -10.25 1.31
CA GLY A 90 6.67 -10.83 1.49
C GLY A 90 7.57 -10.69 0.25
N ASP A 91 7.35 -9.68 -0.59
CA ASP A 91 8.24 -9.41 -1.71
C ASP A 91 9.60 -8.89 -1.20
N PRO A 92 10.74 -9.46 -1.61
CA PRO A 92 12.06 -9.04 -1.14
C PRO A 92 12.39 -7.59 -1.52
N ARG A 93 11.70 -7.00 -2.50
CA ARG A 93 11.88 -5.60 -2.91
C ARG A 93 11.22 -4.60 -1.96
N THR A 94 10.33 -5.05 -1.05
CA THR A 94 9.52 -4.17 -0.20
C THR A 94 10.37 -3.26 0.68
N ALA A 95 11.40 -3.78 1.34
CA ALA A 95 12.25 -2.98 2.22
C ALA A 95 12.94 -1.84 1.44
N ARG A 96 13.54 -2.17 0.28
CA ARG A 96 14.20 -1.18 -0.57
C ARG A 96 13.23 -0.10 -1.08
N ALA A 97 12.02 -0.50 -1.50
CA ALA A 97 11.00 0.44 -1.96
C ALA A 97 10.53 1.37 -0.82
N ALA A 98 10.27 0.81 0.37
CA ALA A 98 9.87 1.58 1.54
C ALA A 98 10.97 2.57 1.98
N ALA A 99 12.25 2.15 1.95
CA ALA A 99 13.38 3.04 2.23
C ALA A 99 13.44 4.21 1.25
N ALA A 100 13.32 3.95 -0.05
CA ALA A 100 13.32 5.00 -1.07
C ALA A 100 12.18 6.01 -0.87
N LEU A 101 10.98 5.54 -0.50
CA LEU A 101 9.85 6.41 -0.18
C LEU A 101 10.06 7.22 1.11
N ALA A 102 10.57 6.58 2.17
CA ALA A 102 10.87 7.23 3.46
C ALA A 102 11.88 8.38 3.31
N THR A 103 12.84 8.21 2.40
CA THR A 103 13.91 9.18 2.14
C THR A 103 13.64 10.06 0.92
N ASN A 104 12.40 10.12 0.41
CA ASN A 104 12.07 11.00 -0.71
C ASN A 104 11.95 12.46 -0.23
N GLU A 105 12.80 13.35 -0.76
CA GLU A 105 12.87 14.78 -0.38
C GLU A 105 11.59 15.55 -0.67
N LEU A 106 10.93 15.24 -1.78
CA LEU A 106 9.71 15.94 -2.22
C LEU A 106 8.46 15.44 -1.48
N ARG A 107 8.56 14.31 -0.77
CA ARG A 107 7.42 13.59 -0.19
C ARG A 107 7.65 13.18 1.25
N VAL A 108 8.48 13.93 1.98
CA VAL A 108 8.79 13.67 3.41
C VAL A 108 7.51 13.65 4.29
N ALA A 109 6.44 14.33 3.88
CA ALA A 109 5.10 14.23 4.48
C ALA A 109 4.57 12.80 4.60
N TYR A 110 4.93 11.92 3.67
CA TYR A 110 4.36 10.60 3.55
C TYR A 110 5.29 9.50 4.08
N ALA A 111 6.41 9.88 4.69
CA ALA A 111 7.43 8.94 5.17
C ALA A 111 6.97 8.04 6.34
N LEU A 112 5.91 8.41 7.07
CA LEU A 112 5.46 7.68 8.27
C LEU A 112 5.18 6.18 8.00
N HIS A 113 4.36 5.87 7.00
CA HIS A 113 3.98 4.49 6.70
C HIS A 113 5.14 3.66 6.11
N PRO A 114 5.95 4.19 5.17
CA PRO A 114 7.20 3.54 4.76
C PRO A 114 8.13 3.22 5.94
N VAL A 115 8.34 4.15 6.87
CA VAL A 115 9.19 3.92 8.06
C VAL A 115 8.60 2.84 8.98
N ARG A 116 7.29 2.89 9.23
CA ARG A 116 6.59 1.85 10.01
C ARG A 116 6.70 0.47 9.35
N LEU A 117 6.57 0.40 8.03
CA LEU A 117 6.74 -0.83 7.27
C LEU A 117 8.16 -1.39 7.42
N LEU A 118 9.19 -0.58 7.25
CA LEU A 118 10.59 -0.99 7.49
C LEU A 118 10.79 -1.54 8.90
N THR A 119 10.14 -0.93 9.89
CA THR A 119 10.22 -1.34 11.29
C THR A 119 9.52 -2.69 11.51
N ALA A 120 8.33 -2.87 10.94
CA ALA A 120 7.58 -4.12 11.00
C ALA A 120 8.33 -5.29 10.32
N LEU A 121 9.00 -5.00 9.20
CA LEU A 121 9.84 -5.97 8.47
C LEU A 121 11.17 -6.26 9.18
N ARG A 122 11.53 -5.48 10.22
CA ARG A 122 12.86 -5.49 10.84
C ARG A 122 13.98 -5.34 9.80
N ALA A 123 13.73 -4.51 8.81
CA ALA A 123 14.62 -4.32 7.68
C ALA A 123 15.90 -3.56 8.10
N PRO A 124 17.09 -3.95 7.61
CA PRO A 124 18.34 -3.22 7.92
C PRO A 124 18.29 -1.76 7.47
N GLU A 125 17.45 -1.42 6.49
CA GLU A 125 17.22 -0.05 6.02
C GLU A 125 16.44 0.83 7.01
N ALA A 126 15.81 0.26 8.05
CA ALA A 126 14.94 0.99 8.97
C ALA A 126 15.66 2.14 9.69
N VAL A 127 16.83 1.85 10.28
CA VAL A 127 17.63 2.84 11.00
C VAL A 127 18.14 3.96 10.07
N PRO A 128 18.85 3.67 8.96
CA PRO A 128 19.34 4.74 8.08
C PRO A 128 18.22 5.54 7.43
N ALA A 129 17.08 4.93 7.11
CA ALA A 129 15.90 5.65 6.60
C ALA A 129 15.36 6.63 7.65
N LEU A 130 15.12 6.17 8.89
CA LEU A 130 14.62 7.02 9.97
C LEU A 130 15.56 8.19 10.27
N VAL A 131 16.87 7.94 10.38
CA VAL A 131 17.89 8.98 10.60
C VAL A 131 17.84 10.03 9.50
N THR A 132 17.77 9.60 8.24
CA THR A 132 17.69 10.50 7.08
C THR A 132 16.42 11.34 7.11
N THR A 133 15.26 10.71 7.34
CA THR A 133 13.96 11.39 7.41
C THR A 133 13.93 12.43 8.53
N LEU A 134 14.41 12.07 9.73
CA LEU A 134 14.43 12.98 10.89
C LEU A 134 15.41 14.14 10.71
N ARG A 135 16.62 13.89 10.21
CA ARG A 135 17.60 14.97 9.92
C ARG A 135 17.02 16.03 9.00
N ARG A 136 16.23 15.63 8.00
CA ARG A 136 15.57 16.57 7.07
C ARG A 136 14.39 17.31 7.69
N ARG A 137 13.68 16.69 8.63
CA ARG A 137 12.55 17.30 9.35
C ARG A 137 12.96 18.30 10.41
N LEU A 138 14.09 18.04 11.06
CA LEU A 138 14.54 18.76 12.25
C LEU A 138 15.61 19.81 11.97
N ARG A 139 16.17 19.86 10.74
CA ARG A 139 17.00 20.99 10.32
C ARG A 139 16.10 22.14 9.91
N PRO A 140 16.19 23.32 10.56
CA PRO A 140 15.58 24.53 10.03
C PRO A 140 16.16 24.80 8.63
N GLN A 141 15.30 25.20 7.68
CA GLN A 141 15.79 25.86 6.48
C GLN A 141 16.32 27.25 6.83
#